data_AF-A0A1S1V4S0-F1
#
_entry.id   AF-A0A1S1V4S0-F1
#
_cell.length_a   1.000
_cell.length_b   1.000
_cell.length_c   1.000
_cell.angle_alpha   90.00
_cell.angle_beta   90.00
_cell.angle_gamma   90.00
#
_symmetry.space_group_name_H-M   'P 1'
#
loop_
_entity.id
_entity.type
_entity.pdbx_description
1 polymer ?
#
loop_
_entity_poly.entity_id
_entity_poly.type
_entity_poly.pdbx_seq_one_letter_code
_entity_poly.pdbx_strand_id
1 'polypeptide(L)'
;MSLTDKLLQLDSKKVMEKPVEMVEMKRFSDMAGEKIEFKCVALDGDTHSDIQKRGVDLGKKGNIRDIHMFTVKVHTLLEGVKEPSFKDPKLREQYGAATPTELVSKILLPGEIDELYKRISILSGFEADDEDDEPEDEVKN
;
A
#
# COMPACT_ATOMS: atom_id res chain seq x y z
N MET A 1 36.75 -6.43 -7.21
CA MET A 1 35.77 -6.05 -6.17
C MET A 1 34.55 -6.93 -6.33
N SER A 2 34.13 -7.61 -5.28
CA SER A 2 32.96 -8.50 -5.29
C SER A 2 31.64 -7.72 -5.17
N LEU A 3 30.51 -8.37 -5.46
CA LEU A 3 29.19 -7.80 -5.22
C LEU A 3 28.97 -7.49 -3.73
N THR A 4 29.48 -8.36 -2.85
CA THR A 4 29.45 -8.17 -1.40
C THR A 4 30.20 -6.90 -0.99
N ASP A 5 31.37 -6.65 -1.57
CA ASP A 5 32.14 -5.42 -1.30
C ASP A 5 31.37 -4.16 -1.70
N LYS A 6 30.61 -4.21 -2.81
CA LYS A 6 29.77 -3.09 -3.24
C LYS A 6 28.64 -2.81 -2.25
N LEU A 7 27.98 -3.86 -1.74
CA LEU A 7 26.89 -3.71 -0.77
C LEU A 7 27.41 -3.21 0.59
N LEU A 8 28.58 -3.68 1.03
CA LEU A 8 29.21 -3.23 2.28
C LEU A 8 29.69 -1.78 2.22
N GLN A 9 29.91 -1.22 1.02
CA GLN A 9 30.25 0.18 0.82
C GLN A 9 29.04 1.12 0.83
N LEU A 10 27.82 0.59 0.74
CA LEU A 10 26.61 1.41 0.82
C LEU A 10 26.44 1.95 2.24
N ASP A 11 25.85 3.14 2.33
CA ASP A 11 25.46 3.72 3.61
C ASP A 11 24.32 2.89 4.21
N SER A 12 24.67 2.04 5.18
CA SER A 12 23.72 1.17 5.90
C SER A 12 22.47 1.90 6.40
N LYS A 13 22.58 3.17 6.82
CA LYS A 13 21.43 3.94 7.30
C LYS A 13 20.49 4.26 6.16
N LYS A 14 21.02 4.72 5.03
CA LYS A 14 20.22 5.03 3.83
C LYS A 14 19.57 3.80 3.23
N VAL A 15 20.23 2.65 3.28
CA VAL A 15 19.65 1.37 2.82
C VAL A 15 18.50 0.92 3.72
N MET A 16 18.55 1.24 5.01
CA MET A 16 17.49 0.92 5.98
C MET A 16 16.36 1.96 6.03
N GLU A 17 16.56 3.14 5.44
CA GLU A 17 15.51 4.17 5.35
C GLU A 17 14.42 3.71 4.38
N LYS A 18 13.18 3.71 4.87
CA LYS A 18 12.02 3.32 4.07
C LYS A 18 11.71 4.44 3.07
N PRO A 19 11.54 4.13 1.77
CA PRO A 19 11.02 5.08 0.78
C PRO A 19 9.73 5.75 1.24
N VAL A 20 9.58 7.04 0.93
CA VAL A 20 8.43 7.88 1.30
C VAL A 20 7.96 8.68 0.09
N GLU A 21 6.65 8.84 -0.07
CA GLU A 21 6.01 9.66 -1.11
C GLU A 21 4.88 10.48 -0.50
N MET A 22 4.67 11.70 -1.02
CA MET A 22 3.49 12.51 -0.71
C MET A 22 2.49 12.35 -1.86
N VAL A 23 1.32 11.78 -1.57
CA VAL A 23 0.26 11.52 -2.54
C VAL A 23 -0.85 12.53 -2.37
N GLU A 24 -1.09 13.36 -3.38
CA GLU A 24 -2.15 14.36 -3.34
C GLU A 24 -3.54 13.73 -3.51
N MET A 25 -4.44 14.06 -2.58
CA MET A 25 -5.82 13.60 -2.60
C MET A 25 -6.73 14.66 -3.19
N LYS A 26 -6.81 14.71 -4.52
CA LYS A 26 -7.52 15.77 -5.28
C LYS A 26 -8.90 16.12 -4.72
N ARG A 27 -9.74 15.11 -4.47
CA ARG A 27 -11.10 15.32 -3.93
C ARG A 27 -11.09 16.03 -2.58
N PHE A 28 -10.15 15.68 -1.68
CA PHE A 28 -10.01 16.37 -0.41
C PHE A 28 -9.42 17.77 -0.57
N SER A 29 -8.44 17.93 -1.47
CA SER A 29 -7.88 19.25 -1.77
C SER A 29 -8.95 20.22 -2.26
N ASP A 30 -9.81 19.78 -3.19
CA ASP A 30 -10.91 20.58 -3.74
C ASP A 30 -11.94 20.96 -2.67
N MET A 31 -12.22 20.05 -1.72
CA MET A 31 -13.15 20.29 -0.62
C MET A 31 -12.58 21.22 0.45
N ALA A 32 -11.28 21.15 0.73
CA ALA A 32 -10.62 21.96 1.74
C ALA A 32 -10.21 23.35 1.21
N GLY A 33 -10.08 23.51 -0.12
CA GLY A 33 -9.54 24.73 -0.73
C GLY A 33 -8.02 24.88 -0.54
N GLU A 34 -7.35 23.84 -0.05
CA GLU A 34 -5.91 23.77 0.14
C GLU A 34 -5.40 22.38 -0.23
N LYS A 35 -4.11 22.24 -0.50
CA LYS A 35 -3.53 20.97 -0.92
C LYS A 35 -3.53 19.97 0.24
N ILE A 36 -4.24 18.85 0.08
CA ILE A 36 -4.26 17.74 1.03
C ILE A 36 -3.41 16.59 0.47
N GLU A 37 -2.31 16.30 1.14
CA GLU A 37 -1.38 15.22 0.75
C GLU A 37 -1.27 14.18 1.86
N PHE A 38 -1.25 12.92 1.44
CA PHE A 38 -1.03 11.78 2.32
C PHE A 38 0.42 11.34 2.22
N LYS A 39 1.07 11.19 3.38
CA LYS A 39 2.43 10.66 3.48
C LYS A 39 2.39 9.14 3.48
N CYS A 40 2.78 8.55 2.37
CA CYS A 40 2.87 7.11 2.16
C CYS A 40 4.31 6.64 2.39
N VAL A 41 4.48 5.49 3.03
CA VAL A 41 5.79 4.87 3.28
C VAL A 41 5.80 3.41 2.86
N ALA A 42 6.97 2.92 2.47
CA ALA A 42 7.19 1.50 2.18
C ALA A 42 6.85 0.59 3.37
N LEU A 43 6.36 -0.61 3.08
CA LEU A 43 6.17 -1.67 4.05
C LEU A 43 7.39 -2.60 4.05
N ASP A 44 7.72 -3.14 5.23
CA ASP A 44 8.70 -4.23 5.33
C ASP A 44 8.04 -5.58 5.04
N GLY A 45 8.86 -6.60 4.81
CA GLY A 45 8.39 -7.93 4.44
C GLY A 45 7.52 -8.59 5.52
N ASP A 46 7.80 -8.36 6.80
CA ASP A 46 7.03 -8.91 7.91
C ASP A 46 5.62 -8.30 7.94
N THR A 47 5.55 -6.96 7.88
CA THR A 47 4.28 -6.22 7.82
C THR A 47 3.46 -6.65 6.61
N HIS A 48 4.09 -6.74 5.44
CA HIS A 48 3.43 -7.18 4.22
C HIS A 48 2.88 -8.61 4.34
N SER A 49 3.68 -9.53 4.89
CA SER A 49 3.28 -10.93 5.11
C SER A 49 2.09 -11.04 6.07
N ASP A 50 2.06 -10.23 7.14
CA ASP A 50 0.96 -10.22 8.08
C ASP A 50 -0.33 -9.62 7.50
N ILE A 51 -0.21 -8.66 6.59
CA ILE A 51 -1.36 -8.14 5.83
C ILE A 51 -1.91 -9.22 4.90
N GLN A 52 -1.06 -9.92 4.14
CA GLN A 52 -1.52 -11.00 3.25
C GLN A 52 -2.27 -12.09 4.01
N LYS A 53 -1.73 -12.54 5.16
CA LYS A 53 -2.39 -13.55 6.01
C LYS A 53 -3.79 -13.13 6.45
N ARG A 54 -4.04 -11.84 6.68
CA ARG A 54 -5.38 -11.31 7.04
C ARG A 54 -6.36 -11.35 5.87
N GLY A 55 -5.86 -11.27 4.64
CA GLY A 55 -6.66 -11.29 3.43
C GLY A 55 -6.93 -12.69 2.88
N VAL A 56 -6.24 -13.73 3.36
CA VAL A 56 -6.37 -15.09 2.83
C VAL A 56 -7.25 -15.95 3.73
N ASP A 57 -8.27 -16.57 3.14
CA ASP A 57 -9.07 -17.61 3.80
C ASP A 57 -8.53 -19.00 3.44
N LEU A 58 -8.12 -19.77 4.45
CA LEU A 58 -7.56 -21.11 4.30
C LEU A 58 -8.61 -22.18 4.58
N GLY A 59 -8.76 -23.12 3.64
CA GLY A 59 -9.53 -24.33 3.84
C GLY A 59 -8.89 -25.26 4.87
N LYS A 60 -9.68 -26.24 5.35
CA LYS A 60 -9.25 -27.23 6.37
C LYS A 60 -8.00 -28.04 6.01
N LYS A 61 -7.63 -28.08 4.73
CA LYS A 61 -6.44 -28.79 4.21
C LYS A 61 -5.28 -27.85 3.86
N GLY A 62 -5.35 -26.58 4.25
CA GLY A 62 -4.32 -25.57 3.95
C GLY A 62 -4.37 -25.00 2.53
N ASN A 63 -5.39 -25.35 1.74
CA ASN A 63 -5.60 -24.75 0.42
C ASN A 63 -6.24 -23.37 0.53
N ILE A 64 -5.83 -22.42 -0.31
CA ILE A 64 -6.46 -21.10 -0.40
C ILE A 64 -7.88 -21.28 -0.94
N ARG A 65 -8.87 -20.77 -0.20
CA ARG A 65 -10.29 -20.80 -0.58
C ARG A 65 -10.72 -19.48 -1.20
N ASP A 66 -10.28 -18.38 -0.62
CA ASP A 66 -10.63 -17.03 -1.06
C ASP A 66 -9.50 -16.05 -0.71
N ILE A 67 -9.42 -14.95 -1.46
CA ILE A 67 -8.52 -13.82 -1.21
C ILE A 67 -9.34 -12.55 -1.15
N HIS A 68 -9.50 -12.02 0.04
CA HIS A 68 -10.16 -10.75 0.31
C HIS A 68 -9.21 -9.58 -0.01
N MET A 69 -9.02 -9.29 -1.30
CA MET A 69 -8.20 -8.16 -1.76
C MET A 69 -8.65 -6.81 -1.17
N PHE A 70 -9.96 -6.70 -0.93
CA PHE A 70 -10.60 -5.78 0.01
C PHE A 70 -9.73 -5.42 1.22
N THR A 71 -9.65 -6.45 2.06
CA THR A 71 -8.97 -6.46 3.34
C THR A 71 -7.48 -6.18 3.18
N VAL A 72 -6.82 -6.78 2.19
CA VAL A 72 -5.39 -6.55 1.91
C VAL A 72 -5.13 -5.07 1.66
N LYS A 73 -5.87 -4.45 0.73
CA LYS A 73 -5.69 -3.04 0.37
C LYS A 73 -5.91 -2.11 1.55
N VAL A 74 -7.02 -2.28 2.29
CA VAL A 74 -7.31 -1.44 3.46
C VAL A 74 -6.23 -1.58 4.53
N HIS A 75 -5.76 -2.80 4.82
CA HIS A 75 -4.69 -3.01 5.79
C HIS A 75 -3.34 -2.46 5.34
N THR A 76 -3.03 -2.52 4.03
CA THR A 76 -1.86 -1.83 3.45
C THR A 76 -1.93 -0.33 3.70
N LEU A 77 -3.09 0.31 3.50
CA LEU A 77 -3.25 1.74 3.78
C LEU A 77 -3.09 2.07 5.27
N LEU A 78 -3.62 1.22 6.17
CA LEU A 78 -3.48 1.42 7.61
C LEU A 78 -2.03 1.40 8.09
N GLU A 79 -1.17 0.63 7.43
CA GLU A 79 0.26 0.56 7.77
C GLU A 79 1.12 1.53 6.95
N GLY A 80 0.75 1.80 5.70
CA GLY A 80 1.56 2.60 4.77
C GLY A 80 1.26 4.09 4.80
N VAL A 81 0.06 4.53 5.16
CA VAL A 81 -0.25 5.97 5.30
C VAL A 81 0.08 6.43 6.72
N LYS A 82 1.09 7.28 6.87
CA LYS A 82 1.56 7.78 8.17
C LYS A 82 0.91 9.10 8.56
N GLU A 83 0.64 9.96 7.59
CA GLU A 83 -0.01 11.26 7.80
C GLU A 83 -1.03 11.48 6.69
N PRO A 84 -2.34 11.59 6.99
CA PRO A 84 -2.96 11.38 8.29
C PRO A 84 -2.85 9.92 8.76
N SER A 85 -2.85 9.68 10.06
CA SER A 85 -2.91 8.32 10.59
C SER A 85 -4.36 7.84 10.69
N PHE A 86 -4.75 6.84 9.90
CA PHE A 86 -6.09 6.22 10.00
C PHE A 86 -6.33 5.46 11.31
N LYS A 87 -5.30 5.31 12.14
CA LYS A 87 -5.38 4.77 13.50
C LYS A 87 -5.69 5.86 14.54
N ASP A 88 -5.72 7.14 14.16
CA ASP A 88 -6.01 8.25 15.07
C ASP A 88 -7.48 8.17 15.54
N PRO A 89 -7.74 8.05 16.86
CA PRO A 89 -9.09 8.00 17.39
C PRO A 89 -9.91 9.24 17.06
N LYS A 90 -9.29 10.43 16.93
CA LYS A 90 -9.99 11.67 16.59
C LYS A 90 -10.64 11.58 15.22
N LEU A 91 -9.94 11.04 14.22
CA LEU A 91 -10.50 10.82 12.89
C LEU A 91 -11.66 9.83 12.95
N ARG A 92 -11.51 8.72 13.67
CA ARG A 92 -12.58 7.71 13.80
C ARG A 92 -13.84 8.29 14.44
N GLU A 93 -13.69 9.09 15.50
CA GLU A 93 -14.81 9.74 16.19
C GLU A 93 -15.52 10.75 15.28
N GLN A 94 -14.76 11.60 14.58
CA GLN A 94 -15.33 12.61 13.65
C GLN A 94 -16.14 11.95 12.52
N TYR A 95 -15.64 10.85 11.96
CA TYR A 95 -16.30 10.13 10.85
C TYR A 95 -17.24 9.01 11.32
N GLY A 96 -17.44 8.86 12.63
CA GLY A 96 -18.33 7.85 13.21
C GLY A 96 -17.97 6.41 12.82
N ALA A 97 -16.68 6.08 12.74
CA ALA A 97 -16.18 4.75 12.39
C ALA A 97 -15.80 3.94 13.65
N ALA A 98 -16.27 2.70 13.75
CA ALA A 98 -16.00 1.83 14.89
C ALA A 98 -14.59 1.21 14.84
N THR A 99 -14.00 1.07 13.65
CA THR A 99 -12.63 0.54 13.44
C THR A 99 -11.82 1.40 12.46
N PRO A 100 -10.48 1.34 12.48
CA PRO A 100 -9.65 1.97 11.45
C PRO A 100 -9.97 1.48 10.03
N THR A 101 -10.29 0.20 9.87
CA THR A 101 -10.66 -0.37 8.56
C THR A 101 -11.97 0.23 8.04
N GLU A 102 -12.96 0.42 8.92
CA GLU A 102 -14.22 1.08 8.59
C GLU A 102 -14.01 2.56 8.27
N LEU A 103 -13.11 3.25 8.99
CA LEU A 103 -12.77 4.65 8.69
C LEU A 103 -12.28 4.79 7.25
N VAL A 104 -11.28 3.99 6.84
CA VAL A 104 -10.75 3.99 5.47
C VAL A 104 -11.87 3.75 4.46
N SER A 105 -12.71 2.74 4.71
CA SER A 105 -13.83 2.37 3.83
C SER A 105 -14.91 3.44 3.74
N LYS A 106 -15.06 4.29 4.76
CA LYS A 106 -16.05 5.37 4.81
C LYS A 106 -15.56 6.63 4.11
N ILE A 107 -14.30 7.00 4.31
CA ILE A 107 -13.79 8.30 3.86
C ILE A 107 -13.19 8.25 2.47
N LEU A 108 -12.64 7.10 2.05
CA LEU A 108 -12.00 6.93 0.74
C LEU A 108 -12.93 6.22 -0.24
N LEU A 109 -12.86 6.65 -1.49
CA LEU A 109 -13.48 5.97 -2.61
C LEU A 109 -12.64 4.75 -3.03
N PRO A 110 -13.24 3.74 -3.69
CA PRO A 110 -12.50 2.55 -4.13
C PRO A 110 -11.27 2.88 -5.00
N GLY A 111 -11.39 3.84 -5.92
CA GLY A 111 -10.26 4.27 -6.76
C GLY A 111 -9.15 4.97 -5.97
N GLU A 112 -9.49 5.69 -4.90
CA GLU A 112 -8.51 6.33 -4.01
C GLU A 112 -7.77 5.28 -3.17
N ILE A 113 -8.48 4.24 -2.72
CA ILE A 113 -7.89 3.09 -2.02
C ILE A 113 -6.91 2.37 -2.95
N ASP A 114 -7.30 2.13 -4.19
CA ASP A 114 -6.48 1.44 -5.18
C ASP A 114 -5.23 2.24 -5.54
N GLU A 115 -5.35 3.55 -5.74
CA GLU A 115 -4.20 4.41 -6.02
C GLU A 115 -3.19 4.40 -4.85
N LEU A 116 -3.66 4.62 -3.62
CA LEU A 116 -2.79 4.59 -2.44
C LEU A 116 -2.13 3.22 -2.25
N TYR A 117 -2.88 2.13 -2.49
CA TYR A 117 -2.35 0.78 -2.44
C TYR A 117 -1.23 0.57 -3.47
N LYS A 118 -1.43 1.01 -4.72
CA LYS A 118 -0.42 0.94 -5.78
C LYS A 118 0.84 1.72 -5.39
N ARG A 119 0.69 2.97 -4.94
CA ARG A 119 1.82 3.82 -4.49
C ARG A 119 2.63 3.17 -3.37
N ILE A 120 1.96 2.69 -2.33
CA ILE A 120 2.62 2.00 -1.21
C ILE A 120 3.30 0.72 -1.69
N SER A 121 2.71 -0.01 -2.63
CA SER A 121 3.30 -1.24 -3.18
C SER A 121 4.58 -0.93 -3.96
N ILE A 122 4.57 0.11 -4.81
CA ILE A 122 5.77 0.59 -5.52
C ILE A 122 6.87 1.01 -4.54
N LEU A 123 6.54 1.78 -3.50
CA LEU A 123 7.50 2.14 -2.45
C LEU A 123 8.08 0.90 -1.73
N SER A 124 7.29 -0.17 -1.63
CA SER A 124 7.68 -1.44 -1.01
C SER A 124 8.46 -2.35 -1.96
N GLY A 125 8.75 -1.92 -3.19
CA GLY A 125 9.55 -2.65 -4.16
C GLY A 125 8.77 -3.60 -5.06
N PHE A 126 7.44 -3.46 -5.13
CA PHE A 126 6.64 -4.14 -6.16
C PHE A 126 6.67 -3.35 -7.46
N GLU A 127 6.62 -4.05 -8.58
CA GLU A 127 6.49 -3.43 -9.90
C GLU A 127 5.13 -2.76 -10.03
N ALA A 128 5.08 -1.67 -10.80
CA ALA A 128 3.79 -1.15 -11.23
C ALA A 128 3.18 -2.15 -12.22
N ASP A 129 1.88 -2.43 -12.10
CA ASP A 129 1.14 -3.09 -13.18
C ASP A 129 1.12 -2.12 -14.37
N ASP A 130 2.19 -2.12 -15.16
CA ASP A 130 2.17 -1.53 -16.50
C ASP A 130 1.38 -2.51 -17.37
N GLU A 131 0.09 -2.21 -17.62
CA GLU A 131 -0.77 -2.94 -18.57
C GLU A 131 -0.30 -2.73 -20.04
N ASP A 132 0.99 -2.88 -20.33
CA ASP A 132 1.60 -2.81 -21.66
C ASP A 132 2.48 -4.06 -21.94
N ASP A 133 2.07 -5.23 -21.47
CA ASP A 133 2.44 -6.48 -22.14
C ASP A 133 1.61 -6.54 -23.45
N GLU A 134 2.06 -5.84 -24.49
CA GLU A 134 1.65 -6.14 -25.87
C GLU A 134 1.81 -7.66 -26.06
N PRO A 135 0.79 -8.38 -26.60
CA PRO A 135 1.01 -9.76 -26.96
C PRO A 135 2.16 -9.78 -27.97
N GLU A 136 3.32 -10.32 -27.60
CA GLU A 136 4.34 -10.67 -28.58
C GLU A 136 3.67 -11.62 -29.58
N ASP A 137 3.31 -11.07 -30.75
CA ASP A 137 2.86 -11.85 -31.89
C ASP A 137 3.94 -12.88 -32.19
N GLU A 138 3.76 -14.12 -31.72
CA GLU A 138 4.52 -15.27 -32.21
C GLU A 138 4.09 -15.54 -33.65
N VAL A 139 4.57 -14.73 -34.58
CA VAL A 139 4.67 -15.11 -35.99
C VAL A 139 5.80 -16.14 -36.09
N LYS A 140 5.44 -17.42 -35.99
CA LYS A 140 6.28 -18.54 -36.44
C LYS A 140 5.52 -19.39 -37.46
N ASN A 141 5.77 -19.03 -38.73
CA ASN A 141 5.74 -19.81 -39.98
C ASN A 141 4.50 -20.65 -40.31
#